data_AF-A0A3M2T025-F1
#
_entry.id   AF-A0A3M2T025-F1
#
_cell.length_a   1.000
_cell.length_b   1.000
_cell.length_c   1.000
_cell.angle_alpha   90.00
_cell.angle_beta   90.00
_cell.angle_gamma   90.00
#
_symmetry.space_group_name_H-M   'P 1'
#
loop_
_entity.id
_entity.type
_entity.pdbx_description
1 polymer ?
#
loop_
_entity_poly.entity_id
_entity_poly.type
_entity_poly.pdbx_seq_one_letter_code
_entity_poly.pdbx_strand_id
1 'polypeptide(L)'
;MSQPDHPKPTPKDASSPEIELGDGQITVSGIAEMPLKRNFGILSIIAVGYNMSNSWVAIASSFAIAIQSGGALSLLYGIITVAVAMLFTGLTLAELASVYPTAGGQYHFTSIIAPSRWARGLSYFSGLAAIFAWITLVASICLATTKMIMAIAIR
;
A
#
# COMPACT_ATOMS: atom_id res chain seq x y z
N MET A 1 63.01 9.56 16.77
CA MET A 1 62.09 8.44 16.49
C MET A 1 60.81 9.06 15.94
N SER A 2 60.84 9.45 14.66
CA SER A 2 59.77 10.23 14.03
C SER A 2 58.83 9.28 13.30
N GLN A 3 57.56 9.30 13.69
CA GLN A 3 56.47 8.50 13.15
C GLN A 3 56.16 8.96 11.71
N PRO A 4 56.05 8.06 10.71
CA PRO A 4 55.75 8.46 9.33
C PRO A 4 54.29 8.88 9.19
N ASP A 5 54.08 10.07 8.62
CA ASP A 5 52.77 10.64 8.27
C ASP A 5 52.04 9.74 7.26
N HIS A 6 50.88 9.23 7.65
CA HIS A 6 49.96 8.60 6.71
C HIS A 6 49.32 9.68 5.81
N PRO A 7 49.37 9.53 4.46
CA PRO A 7 48.74 10.48 3.55
C PRO A 7 47.21 10.45 3.71
N LYS A 8 46.58 11.61 3.92
CA LYS A 8 45.11 11.76 3.88
C LYS A 8 44.63 11.51 2.44
N PRO A 9 43.60 10.67 2.21
CA PRO A 9 43.04 10.50 0.87
C PRO A 9 42.33 11.79 0.45
N THR A 10 42.68 12.28 -0.72
CA THR A 10 42.06 13.45 -1.37
C THR A 10 40.70 13.07 -1.96
N PRO A 11 39.72 13.99 -1.99
CA PRO A 11 38.37 13.71 -2.44
C PRO A 11 38.28 13.84 -3.96
N LYS A 12 38.59 12.75 -4.67
CA LYS A 12 38.29 12.59 -6.10
C LYS A 12 38.00 11.12 -6.40
N ASP A 13 36.75 10.75 -6.20
CA ASP A 13 36.02 9.79 -7.06
C ASP A 13 34.53 9.95 -6.76
N ALA A 14 33.96 11.00 -7.35
CA ALA A 14 32.53 11.10 -7.57
C ALA A 14 32.21 10.25 -8.81
N SER A 15 32.35 8.93 -8.71
CA SER A 15 31.63 8.03 -9.60
C SER A 15 30.17 8.04 -9.13
N SER A 16 29.29 8.41 -10.06
CA SER A 16 27.85 8.42 -9.92
C SER A 16 27.36 7.24 -9.07
N PRO A 17 26.36 7.42 -8.18
CA PRO A 17 25.71 6.27 -7.58
C PRO A 17 25.02 5.49 -8.71
N GLU A 18 25.71 4.47 -9.22
CA GLU A 18 25.15 3.46 -10.10
C GLU A 18 24.14 2.71 -9.24
N ILE A 19 22.87 3.09 -9.35
CA ILE A 19 21.76 2.33 -8.79
C ILE A 19 21.63 1.11 -9.69
N GLU A 20 22.47 0.08 -9.45
CA GLU A 20 22.31 -1.21 -10.10
C GLU A 20 20.99 -1.81 -9.60
N LEU A 21 20.03 -1.87 -10.52
CA LEU A 21 18.69 -2.41 -10.30
C LEU A 21 18.74 -3.94 -10.37
N GLY A 22 19.53 -4.56 -9.48
CA GLY A 22 19.64 -6.00 -9.31
C GLY A 22 18.82 -6.47 -8.11
N ASP A 23 17.81 -7.29 -8.36
CA ASP A 23 17.09 -8.13 -7.39
C ASP A 23 16.81 -7.53 -6.01
N GLY A 24 15.95 -6.51 -5.96
CA GLY A 24 15.14 -6.20 -4.77
C GLY A 24 15.87 -5.84 -3.47
N GLN A 25 17.20 -5.82 -3.44
CA GLN A 25 18.02 -5.43 -2.31
C GLN A 25 18.63 -4.06 -2.58
N ILE A 26 18.31 -3.10 -1.71
CA ILE A 26 19.00 -1.82 -1.62
C ILE A 26 20.35 -2.09 -0.93
N THR A 27 21.24 -2.82 -1.58
CA THR A 27 22.60 -2.98 -1.10
C THR A 27 23.39 -1.77 -1.56
N VAL A 28 23.42 -0.73 -0.72
CA VAL A 28 24.47 0.29 -0.83
C VAL A 28 25.77 -0.45 -0.53
N SER A 29 26.54 -0.76 -1.57
CA SER A 29 27.85 -1.40 -1.52
C SER A 29 28.77 -0.63 -0.56
N GLY A 30 28.77 -0.99 0.73
CA GLY A 30 29.57 -0.35 1.77
C GLY A 30 28.91 -0.22 3.14
N ILE A 31 27.58 -0.37 3.28
CA ILE A 31 26.94 -0.42 4.61
C ILE A 31 26.52 -1.85 4.90
N ALA A 32 27.14 -2.43 5.94
CA ALA A 32 26.77 -3.71 6.52
C ALA A 32 25.25 -3.84 6.59
N GLU A 33 24.74 -4.99 6.16
CA GLU A 33 23.33 -5.40 6.24
C GLU A 33 22.64 -4.69 7.42
N MET A 34 21.83 -3.66 7.16
CA MET A 34 21.01 -3.11 8.23
C MET A 34 19.92 -4.14 8.46
N PRO A 35 19.93 -4.92 9.55
CA PRO A 35 18.79 -5.78 9.84
C PRO A 35 17.63 -4.85 10.11
N LEU A 36 16.68 -4.74 9.17
CA LEU A 36 15.43 -4.03 9.43
C LEU A 36 14.80 -4.72 10.64
N LYS A 37 14.90 -4.06 11.81
CA LYS A 37 14.38 -4.57 13.07
C LYS A 37 12.88 -4.77 12.87
N ARG A 38 12.43 -6.02 12.80
CA ARG A 38 11.00 -6.33 12.61
C ARG A 38 10.27 -5.96 13.90
N ASN A 39 9.75 -4.73 13.93
CA ASN A 39 9.01 -4.20 15.09
C ASN A 39 7.59 -4.78 15.22
N PHE A 40 7.11 -5.49 14.19
CA PHE A 40 5.76 -6.08 14.15
C PHE A 40 5.81 -7.60 14.10
N GLY A 41 5.18 -8.26 15.07
CA GLY A 41 4.95 -9.70 15.04
C GLY A 41 3.80 -10.08 14.10
N ILE A 42 3.73 -11.36 13.72
CA ILE A 42 2.71 -11.89 12.78
C ILE A 42 1.29 -11.58 13.27
N LEU A 43 1.02 -11.78 14.57
CA LEU A 43 -0.28 -11.45 15.16
C LEU A 43 -0.61 -9.95 15.07
N SER A 44 0.39 -9.07 15.21
CA SER A 44 0.18 -7.62 15.09
C SER A 44 -0.12 -7.21 13.65
N ILE A 45 0.54 -7.84 12.66
CA ILE A 45 0.28 -7.59 11.24
C ILE A 45 -1.14 -8.03 10.87
N ILE A 46 -1.56 -9.22 11.32
CA ILE A 46 -2.93 -9.72 11.11
C ILE A 46 -3.94 -8.80 11.80
N ALA A 47 -3.67 -8.38 13.04
CA ALA A 47 -4.55 -7.48 13.77
C ALA A 47 -4.69 -6.11 13.10
N VAL A 48 -3.60 -5.53 12.59
CA VAL A 48 -3.62 -4.27 11.83
C VAL A 48 -4.39 -4.43 10.51
N GLY A 49 -4.18 -5.53 9.78
CA GLY A 49 -4.93 -5.82 8.55
C GLY A 49 -6.44 -6.00 8.78
N TYR A 50 -6.81 -6.71 9.85
CA TYR A 50 -8.20 -6.88 10.26
C TYR A 50 -8.82 -5.56 10.70
N ASN A 51 -8.11 -4.75 11.50
CA ASN A 51 -8.57 -3.43 11.95
C ASN A 51 -8.84 -2.50 10.77
N MET A 52 -7.95 -2.48 9.78
CA MET A 52 -8.11 -1.64 8.58
C MET A 52 -9.33 -2.06 7.74
N SER A 53 -9.68 -3.35 7.77
CA SER A 53 -10.86 -3.89 7.08
C SER A 53 -12.19 -3.62 7.79
N ASN A 54 -12.21 -2.95 8.95
CA ASN A 54 -13.40 -2.69 9.76
C ASN A 54 -14.38 -1.67 9.11
N SER A 55 -14.83 -1.93 7.88
CA SER A 55 -15.73 -1.09 7.08
C SER A 55 -17.20 -1.50 7.21
N TRP A 56 -17.57 -2.20 8.30
CA TRP A 56 -18.91 -2.77 8.50
C TRP A 56 -20.05 -1.73 8.32
N VAL A 57 -19.80 -0.48 8.71
CA VAL A 57 -20.77 0.62 8.58
C VAL A 57 -21.08 0.94 7.12
N ALA A 58 -20.07 0.92 6.23
CA ALA A 58 -20.26 1.20 4.81
C ALA A 58 -21.00 0.06 4.09
N ILE A 59 -20.73 -1.18 4.49
CA ILE A 59 -21.44 -2.36 3.98
C ILE A 59 -22.91 -2.31 4.45
N ALA A 60 -23.14 -2.04 5.73
CA ALA A 60 -24.49 -1.96 6.30
C ALA A 60 -25.32 -0.83 5.66
N SER A 61 -24.74 0.35 5.46
CA SER A 61 -25.44 1.48 4.81
C SER A 61 -25.75 1.20 3.34
N SER A 62 -24.86 0.50 2.64
CA SER A 62 -25.05 0.14 1.23
C SER A 62 -26.03 -1.02 1.05
N PHE A 63 -26.19 -1.89 2.05
CA PHE A 63 -27.07 -3.07 1.97
C PHE A 63 -28.52 -2.69 1.70
N ALA A 64 -29.04 -1.66 2.37
CA ALA A 64 -30.39 -1.16 2.17
C ALA A 64 -30.61 -0.65 0.73
N ILE A 65 -29.63 0.08 0.19
CA ILE A 65 -29.66 0.62 -1.18
C ILE A 65 -29.54 -0.51 -2.21
N ALA A 66 -28.72 -1.52 -1.94
CA ALA A 66 -28.49 -2.64 -2.83
C ALA A 66 -29.73 -3.54 -2.97
N ILE A 67 -30.47 -3.77 -1.87
CA ILE A 67 -31.74 -4.51 -1.93
C ILE A 67 -32.78 -3.72 -2.74
N GLN A 68 -32.88 -2.42 -2.52
CA GLN A 68 -33.84 -1.56 -3.22
C GLN A 68 -33.59 -1.50 -4.73
N SER A 69 -32.32 -1.54 -5.16
CA SER A 69 -31.93 -1.37 -6.57
C SER A 69 -31.68 -2.67 -7.33
N GLY A 70 -31.18 -3.73 -6.68
CA GLY A 70 -30.77 -4.99 -7.32
C GLY A 70 -31.47 -6.25 -6.83
N GLY A 71 -32.32 -6.15 -5.79
CA GLY A 71 -32.98 -7.30 -5.17
C GLY A 71 -32.05 -8.19 -4.34
N ALA A 72 -32.64 -9.08 -3.53
CA ALA A 72 -31.90 -9.91 -2.58
C ALA A 72 -30.94 -10.93 -3.24
N LEU A 73 -31.31 -11.45 -4.42
CA LEU A 73 -30.50 -12.44 -5.14
C LEU A 73 -29.19 -11.86 -5.67
N SER A 74 -29.24 -10.67 -6.30
CA SER A 74 -28.04 -10.00 -6.82
C SER A 74 -27.07 -9.63 -5.71
N LEU A 75 -27.59 -9.29 -4.53
CA LEU A 75 -26.78 -9.00 -3.35
C LEU A 75 -26.04 -10.24 -2.83
N LEU A 76 -26.72 -11.39 -2.78
CA LEU A 76 -26.14 -12.66 -2.32
C LEU A 76 -25.05 -13.17 -3.28
N TYR A 77 -25.33 -13.21 -4.58
CA TYR A 77 -24.31 -13.61 -5.55
C TYR A 77 -23.19 -12.57 -5.67
N GLY A 78 -23.52 -11.28 -5.60
CA GLY A 78 -22.55 -10.20 -5.64
C GLY A 78 -21.53 -10.26 -4.51
N ILE A 79 -21.97 -10.52 -3.27
CA ILE A 79 -21.04 -10.58 -2.12
C ILE A 79 -20.11 -11.80 -2.22
N ILE A 80 -20.60 -12.93 -2.72
CA ILE A 80 -19.78 -14.14 -2.93
C ILE A 80 -18.75 -13.88 -4.04
N THR A 81 -19.16 -13.34 -5.18
CA THR A 81 -18.27 -13.05 -6.30
C THR A 81 -17.19 -12.03 -5.92
N VAL A 82 -17.56 -10.96 -5.21
CA VAL A 82 -16.61 -9.95 -4.73
C VAL A 82 -15.64 -10.54 -3.71
N ALA A 83 -16.11 -11.37 -2.77
CA ALA A 83 -15.24 -12.03 -1.80
C ALA A 83 -14.18 -12.91 -2.49
N VAL A 84 -14.57 -13.70 -3.48
CA VAL A 84 -13.66 -14.54 -4.26
C VAL A 84 -12.63 -13.68 -5.02
N ALA A 85 -13.07 -12.61 -5.68
CA ALA A 85 -12.16 -11.70 -6.38
C ALA A 85 -11.15 -11.02 -5.45
N MET A 86 -11.58 -10.63 -4.25
CA MET A 86 -10.71 -10.03 -3.23
C MET A 86 -9.71 -11.04 -2.67
N LEU A 87 -10.08 -12.32 -2.52
CA LEU A 87 -9.16 -13.38 -2.14
C LEU A 87 -8.05 -13.57 -3.19
N PHE A 88 -8.39 -13.63 -4.48
CA PHE A 88 -7.40 -13.74 -5.55
C PHE A 88 -6.46 -12.52 -5.60
N THR A 89 -7.01 -11.33 -5.39
CA THR A 89 -6.21 -10.09 -5.31
C THR A 89 -5.24 -10.13 -4.13
N GLY A 90 -5.72 -10.57 -2.95
CA GLY A 90 -4.90 -10.73 -1.76
C GLY A 90 -3.79 -11.77 -1.92
N LEU A 91 -4.11 -12.92 -2.54
CA LEU A 91 -3.13 -13.98 -2.84
C LEU A 91 -2.03 -13.47 -3.79
N THR A 92 -2.41 -12.75 -4.84
CA THR A 92 -1.44 -12.15 -5.78
C THR A 92 -0.51 -11.18 -5.07
N LEU A 93 -1.05 -10.36 -4.16
CA LEU A 93 -0.26 -9.43 -3.37
C LEU A 93 0.64 -10.15 -2.36
N ALA A 94 0.20 -11.29 -1.81
CA ALA A 94 1.00 -12.11 -0.91
C ALA A 94 2.20 -12.74 -1.64
N GLU A 95 2.02 -13.22 -2.87
CA GLU A 95 3.11 -13.71 -3.72
C GLU A 95 4.15 -12.59 -3.99
N LEU A 96 3.67 -11.38 -4.35
CA LEU A 96 4.55 -10.22 -4.54
C LEU A 96 5.29 -9.81 -3.26
N ALA A 97 4.62 -9.85 -2.11
CA ALA A 97 5.23 -9.53 -0.82
C ALA A 97 6.24 -10.59 -0.36
N SER A 98 6.11 -11.84 -0.83
CA SER A 98 7.08 -12.91 -0.56
C SER A 98 8.37 -12.74 -1.37
N VAL A 99 8.26 -12.29 -2.62
CA VAL A 99 9.43 -12.07 -3.50
C VAL A 99 10.15 -10.76 -3.17
N TYR A 100 9.40 -9.70 -2.87
CA TYR A 100 9.95 -8.37 -2.62
C TYR A 100 9.66 -7.93 -1.18
N PRO A 101 10.57 -8.20 -0.21
CA PRO A 101 10.42 -7.78 1.18
C PRO A 101 10.75 -6.28 1.32
N THR A 102 9.88 -5.42 0.80
CA THR A 102 10.00 -3.95 0.83
C THR A 102 8.94 -3.34 1.73
N ALA A 103 9.34 -2.34 2.52
CA ALA A 103 8.44 -1.56 3.38
C ALA A 103 7.58 -0.54 2.60
N GLY A 104 7.70 -0.49 1.27
CA GLY A 104 7.16 0.57 0.42
C GLY A 104 5.76 0.33 -0.16
N GLY A 105 5.08 -0.76 0.18
CA GLY A 105 3.67 -0.98 -0.23
C GLY A 105 3.41 -0.94 -1.75
N GLN A 106 2.16 -0.64 -2.13
CA GLN A 106 1.67 -0.74 -3.53
C GLN A 106 2.44 0.15 -4.52
N TYR A 107 2.81 1.36 -4.13
CA TYR A 107 3.55 2.30 -4.99
C TYR A 107 4.99 1.83 -5.25
N HIS A 108 5.60 1.15 -4.28
CA HIS A 108 6.94 0.56 -4.44
C HIS A 108 6.92 -0.72 -5.28
N PHE A 109 5.90 -1.57 -5.14
CA PHE A 109 5.71 -2.71 -6.04
C PHE A 109 5.49 -2.24 -7.49
N THR A 110 4.76 -1.14 -7.68
CA THR A 110 4.55 -0.53 -8.99
C THR A 110 5.88 -0.05 -9.60
N SER A 111 6.81 0.52 -8.81
CA SER A 111 8.11 0.97 -9.34
C SER A 111 9.04 -0.17 -9.71
N ILE A 112 8.94 -1.32 -9.03
CA ILE A 112 9.78 -2.49 -9.30
C ILE A 112 9.29 -3.24 -10.54
N ILE A 113 7.97 -3.38 -10.70
CA ILE A 113 7.37 -4.18 -11.77
C ILE A 113 7.26 -3.38 -13.07
N ALA A 114 7.22 -2.04 -13.00
CA ALA A 114 7.08 -1.21 -14.18
C ALA A 114 8.40 -1.04 -14.96
N PRO A 115 8.35 -0.99 -16.31
CA PRO A 115 9.53 -0.75 -17.14
C PRO A 115 10.16 0.63 -16.84
N SER A 116 11.50 0.72 -16.89
CA SER A 116 12.28 1.88 -16.40
C SER A 116 11.85 3.24 -16.97
N ARG A 117 11.27 3.27 -18.17
CA ARG A 117 10.73 4.47 -18.82
C ARG A 117 9.47 5.02 -18.16
N TRP A 118 8.65 4.16 -17.55
CA TRP A 118 7.34 4.52 -16.99
C TRP A 118 7.25 4.31 -15.48
N ALA A 119 8.23 3.65 -14.85
CA ALA A 119 8.23 3.32 -13.44
C ALA A 119 7.97 4.53 -12.53
N ARG A 120 8.59 5.68 -12.79
CA ARG A 120 8.35 6.90 -12.00
C ARG A 120 6.91 7.40 -12.17
N GLY A 121 6.42 7.49 -13.40
CA GLY A 121 5.06 8.00 -13.68
C GLY A 121 3.96 7.11 -13.10
N LEU A 122 4.08 5.79 -13.27
CA LEU A 122 3.10 4.83 -12.77
C LEU A 122 3.09 4.76 -11.24
N SER A 123 4.25 4.84 -10.58
CA SER A 123 4.33 4.90 -9.11
C SER A 123 3.75 6.19 -8.54
N TYR A 124 3.98 7.35 -9.20
CA TYR A 124 3.34 8.60 -8.80
C TYR A 124 1.83 8.53 -8.97
N PHE A 125 1.33 7.96 -10.07
CA PHE A 125 -0.09 7.79 -10.29
C PHE A 125 -0.72 6.84 -9.26
N SER A 126 -0.07 5.71 -8.95
CA SER A 126 -0.52 4.76 -7.93
C SER A 126 -0.60 5.41 -6.55
N GLY A 127 0.44 6.17 -6.16
CA GLY A 127 0.45 6.92 -4.89
C GLY A 127 -0.62 8.02 -4.86
N LEU A 128 -0.78 8.76 -5.95
CA LEU A 128 -1.77 9.82 -6.07
C LEU A 128 -3.21 9.26 -6.01
N ALA A 129 -3.47 8.15 -6.71
CA ALA A 129 -4.75 7.46 -6.67
C ALA A 129 -5.08 6.97 -5.26
N ALA A 130 -4.10 6.46 -4.51
CA ALA A 130 -4.29 6.08 -3.12
C ALA A 130 -4.67 7.29 -2.24
N ILE A 131 -3.98 8.43 -2.40
CA ILE A 131 -4.32 9.66 -1.67
C ILE A 131 -5.74 10.13 -2.00
N PHE A 132 -6.12 10.15 -3.28
CA PHE A 132 -7.48 10.51 -3.70
C PHE A 132 -8.53 9.55 -3.15
N ALA A 133 -8.24 8.24 -3.13
CA ALA A 133 -9.15 7.26 -2.56
C ALA A 133 -9.39 7.54 -1.06
N TRP A 134 -8.34 7.86 -0.31
CA TRP A 134 -8.45 8.22 1.10
C TRP A 134 -9.25 9.50 1.33
N ILE A 135 -8.99 10.55 0.56
CA ILE A 135 -9.74 11.83 0.65
C ILE A 135 -11.22 11.60 0.31
N THR A 136 -11.49 10.85 -0.77
CA THR A 136 -12.86 10.56 -1.23
C THR A 136 -13.61 9.70 -0.21
N LEU A 137 -12.93 8.75 0.44
CA LEU A 137 -13.52 7.92 1.49
C LEU A 137 -13.97 8.78 2.69
N VAL A 138 -13.12 9.68 3.16
CA VAL A 138 -13.47 10.60 4.26
C VAL A 138 -14.63 11.52 3.85
N ALA A 139 -14.59 12.07 2.64
CA ALA A 139 -15.67 12.89 2.10
C ALA A 139 -17.00 12.12 2.02
N SER A 140 -16.97 10.86 1.57
CA SER A 140 -18.15 10.00 1.48
C SER A 140 -18.77 9.73 2.85
N ILE A 141 -17.97 9.51 3.89
CA ILE A 141 -18.46 9.30 5.26
C ILE A 141 -19.12 10.58 5.80
N CYS A 142 -18.53 11.75 5.55
CA CYS A 142 -19.11 13.03 5.92
C CYS A 142 -20.48 13.23 5.23
N LEU A 143 -20.55 12.99 3.91
CA LEU A 143 -21.79 13.08 3.15
C LEU A 143 -22.85 12.11 3.65
N ALA A 144 -22.49 10.84 3.89
CA ALA A 144 -23.42 9.83 4.42
C ALA A 144 -24.01 10.27 5.78
N THR A 145 -23.17 10.84 6.65
CA THR A 145 -23.60 11.35 7.97
C THR A 145 -24.55 12.54 7.83
N THR A 146 -24.24 13.51 6.97
CA THR A 146 -25.14 14.65 6.68
C THR A 146 -26.49 14.19 6.14
N LYS A 147 -26.50 13.19 5.26
CA LYS A 147 -27.75 12.62 4.71
C LYS A 147 -28.60 11.94 5.78
N MET A 148 -27.99 11.21 6.72
CA MET A 148 -28.72 10.63 7.85
C MET A 148 -29.32 11.69 8.77
N ILE A 149 -28.59 12.76 9.08
CA ILE A 149 -29.09 13.87 9.91
C ILE A 149 -30.26 14.58 9.22
N MET A 150 -30.12 14.89 7.93
CA MET A 150 -31.17 15.55 7.16
C MET A 150 -32.44 14.68 7.06
N ALA A 151 -32.30 13.35 6.94
CA ALA A 151 -33.42 12.42 6.97
C ALA A 151 -34.17 12.41 8.31
N ILE A 152 -33.48 12.68 9.42
CA ILE A 152 -34.11 12.82 10.75
C ILE A 152 -34.78 14.19 10.90
N ALA A 153 -34.15 15.27 10.39
CA ALA A 153 -34.64 16.64 10.54
C ALA A 153 -35.82 17.00 9.61
N ILE A 154 -35.96 16.33 8.47
CA ILE A 154 -37.07 16.51 7.52
C ILE A 154 -38.27 15.59 7.86
N ARG A 155 -38.16 14.81 8.94
CA ARG A 155 -39.27 14.03 9.48
C ARG A 155 -40.23 14.89 10.27
#